data_AF-A0A0F3MM24-F1
#
_entry.id   AF-A0A0F3MM24-F1
#
_cell.length_a   1.000
_cell.length_b   1.000
_cell.length_c   1.000
_cell.angle_alpha   90.00
_cell.angle_beta   90.00
_cell.angle_gamma   90.00
#
_symmetry.space_group_name_H-M   'P 1'
#
loop_
_entity.id
_entity.type
_entity.pdbx_description
1 polymer ?
#
loop_
_entity_poly.entity_id
_entity_poly.type
_entity_poly.pdbx_seq_one_letter_code
_entity_poly.pdbx_strand_id
1 'polypeptide(L)'
;MQLLSQHTLRIIQSILSSKYGKEYADIVLHWNKIVGYKLGKQSCPQKMIYQKDSNNSMLYVNAYDSVTNLELNFQRKLIIEKIAIYLGYKIMKIIINVKPHRG
;
A
#
# COMPACT_ATOMS: atom_id res chain seq x y z
N MET A 1 -23.99 2.19 12.28
CA MET A 1 -22.53 2.02 12.52
C MET A 1 -21.61 2.61 11.42
N GLN A 2 -22.11 3.26 10.36
CA GLN A 2 -21.25 3.81 9.29
C GLN A 2 -20.50 5.10 9.70
N LEU A 3 -21.12 5.98 10.51
CA LEU A 3 -20.54 7.26 10.93
C LEU A 3 -19.28 7.12 11.78
N LEU A 4 -19.26 6.15 12.71
CA LEU A 4 -18.08 5.87 13.56
C LEU A 4 -16.87 5.49 12.70
N SER A 5 -17.09 4.63 11.69
CA SER A 5 -16.03 4.19 10.79
C SER A 5 -15.44 5.34 9.96
N GLN A 6 -16.26 6.29 9.49
CA GLN A 6 -15.78 7.42 8.69
C GLN A 6 -14.93 8.39 9.51
N HIS A 7 -15.36 8.69 10.75
CA HIS A 7 -14.61 9.59 11.62
C HIS A 7 -13.28 8.97 12.06
N THR A 8 -13.28 7.68 12.41
CA THR A 8 -12.06 6.92 12.72
C THR A 8 -11.11 6.87 11.52
N LEU A 9 -11.63 6.63 10.31
CA LEU A 9 -10.81 6.55 9.09
C LEU A 9 -10.17 7.91 8.77
N ARG A 10 -10.89 9.02 8.95
CA ARG A 10 -10.33 10.38 8.83
C ARG A 10 -9.20 10.67 9.83
N ILE A 11 -9.37 10.25 11.08
CA ILE A 11 -8.34 10.42 12.12
C ILE A 11 -7.10 9.60 11.74
N ILE A 12 -7.27 8.33 11.37
CA ILE A 12 -6.15 7.48 10.93
C ILE A 12 -5.45 8.08 9.71
N GLN A 13 -6.22 8.56 8.72
CA GLN A 13 -5.66 9.21 7.54
C GLN A 13 -4.85 10.45 7.90
N SER A 14 -5.33 11.30 8.81
CA SER A 14 -4.61 12.48 9.27
C SER A 14 -3.28 12.12 9.95
N ILE A 15 -3.30 11.14 10.85
CA ILE A 15 -2.10 10.66 11.56
C ILE A 15 -1.08 10.09 10.58
N LEU A 16 -1.52 9.19 9.68
CA LEU A 16 -0.65 8.58 8.68
C LEU A 16 -0.08 9.62 7.71
N SER A 17 -0.91 10.56 7.25
CA SER A 17 -0.51 11.60 6.29
C SER A 17 0.55 12.52 6.90
N SER A 18 0.37 12.91 8.18
CA SER A 18 1.32 13.75 8.90
C SER A 18 2.69 13.07 9.08
N LYS A 19 2.70 11.76 9.37
CA LYS A 19 3.93 11.02 9.68
C LYS A 19 4.66 10.45 8.46
N TYR A 20 3.91 10.01 7.44
CA TYR A 20 4.44 9.21 6.34
C TYR A 20 4.11 9.76 4.95
N GLY A 21 3.37 10.88 4.88
CA GLY A 21 2.91 11.47 3.62
C GLY A 21 1.53 10.98 3.21
N LYS A 22 0.82 11.85 2.48
CA LYS A 22 -0.57 11.63 2.06
C LYS A 22 -0.72 10.40 1.15
N GLU A 23 0.21 10.21 0.22
CA GLU A 23 0.13 9.09 -0.74
C GLU A 23 0.27 7.74 -0.03
N TYR A 24 1.21 7.63 0.91
CA TYR A 24 1.35 6.42 1.72
C TYR A 24 0.09 6.16 2.55
N ALA A 25 -0.50 7.19 3.16
CA ALA A 25 -1.75 7.04 3.90
C ALA A 25 -2.88 6.51 3.03
N ASP A 26 -3.04 7.06 1.81
CA ASP A 26 -4.08 6.62 0.87
C ASP A 26 -3.86 5.18 0.41
N ILE A 27 -2.61 4.77 0.14
CA ILE A 27 -2.27 3.38 -0.20
C ILE A 27 -2.62 2.43 0.94
N VAL A 28 -2.21 2.75 2.17
CA VAL A 28 -2.45 1.88 3.35
C VAL A 28 -3.94 1.69 3.60
N LEU A 29 -4.70 2.78 3.60
CA LEU A 29 -6.14 2.74 3.88
C LEU A 29 -6.94 1.98 2.82
N HIS A 30 -6.45 1.95 1.58
CA HIS A 30 -7.12 1.31 0.46
C HIS A 30 -6.43 0.02 -0.01
N TRP A 31 -5.45 -0.49 0.73
CA TRP A 31 -4.63 -1.63 0.29
C TRP A 31 -5.47 -2.85 -0.12
N ASN A 32 -6.46 -3.23 0.70
CA ASN A 32 -7.37 -4.34 0.41
C ASN A 32 -8.18 -4.14 -0.88
N LYS A 33 -8.45 -2.89 -1.28
CA LYS A 33 -9.15 -2.58 -2.54
C LYS A 33 -8.19 -2.61 -3.73
N ILE A 34 -6.95 -2.19 -3.52
CA ILE A 34 -5.88 -2.19 -4.52
C ILE A 34 -5.52 -3.65 -4.90
N VAL A 35 -5.11 -4.46 -3.93
CA VAL A 35 -4.61 -5.83 -4.19
C VAL A 35 -5.70 -6.90 -4.09
N GLY A 36 -6.88 -6.56 -3.59
CA GLY A 36 -7.95 -7.51 -3.30
C GLY A 36 -7.86 -8.07 -1.87
N TYR A 37 -9.01 -8.50 -1.33
CA TYR A 37 -9.16 -8.84 0.09
C TYR A 37 -8.22 -9.96 0.57
N LYS A 38 -8.05 -11.02 -0.24
CA LYS A 38 -7.19 -12.17 0.10
C LYS A 38 -5.73 -11.74 0.27
N LEU A 39 -5.18 -11.05 -0.73
CA LEU A 39 -3.80 -10.58 -0.71
C LEU A 39 -3.59 -9.47 0.32
N GLY A 40 -4.55 -8.58 0.50
CA GLY A 40 -4.47 -7.49 1.47
C GLY A 40 -4.49 -7.96 2.93
N LYS A 41 -5.06 -9.13 3.22
CA LYS A 41 -4.94 -9.76 4.54
C LYS A 41 -3.57 -10.37 4.81
N GLN A 42 -2.89 -10.83 3.76
CA GLN A 42 -1.58 -11.50 3.86
C GLN A 42 -0.41 -10.60 3.45
N SER A 43 -0.66 -9.30 3.30
CA SER A 43 0.37 -8.34 2.96
C SER A 43 0.05 -6.95 3.48
N CYS A 44 1.09 -6.13 3.63
CA CYS A 44 0.90 -4.73 3.99
C CYS A 44 1.95 -3.84 3.31
N PRO A 45 1.60 -2.60 2.96
CA PRO A 45 2.58 -1.56 2.67
C PRO A 45 3.45 -1.34 3.91
N GLN A 46 4.77 -1.33 3.73
CA GLN A 46 5.73 -1.11 4.81
C GLN A 46 6.20 0.34 4.87
N LYS A 47 6.60 0.89 3.71
CA LYS A 47 7.10 2.26 3.59
C LYS A 47 7.11 2.71 2.14
N MET A 48 7.06 4.01 1.94
CA MET A 48 7.29 4.68 0.67
C MET A 48 8.59 5.47 0.75
N ILE A 49 9.45 5.34 -0.25
CA ILE A 49 10.68 6.13 -0.38
C ILE A 49 10.55 6.99 -1.64
N TYR A 50 10.74 8.29 -1.46
CA TYR A 50 10.75 9.26 -2.54
C TYR A 50 12.20 9.54 -2.93
N GLN A 51 12.53 9.40 -4.21
CA GLN A 51 13.85 9.80 -4.68
C GLN A 51 13.87 11.32 -4.81
N LYS A 52 14.85 11.96 -4.17
CA LYS A 52 15.17 13.37 -4.45
C LYS A 52 15.48 13.45 -5.95
N ASP A 53 14.80 14.34 -6.66
CA ASP A 53 15.03 14.65 -8.09
C ASP A 53 14.41 13.70 -9.13
N SER A 54 13.49 12.81 -8.75
CA SER A 54 12.66 12.13 -9.76
C SER A 54 11.23 11.93 -9.29
N ASN A 55 10.28 11.89 -10.23
CA ASN A 55 8.91 11.44 -9.95
C ASN A 55 8.84 9.95 -9.59
N ASN A 56 9.97 9.23 -9.45
CA ASN A 56 9.99 7.83 -9.07
C ASN A 56 9.91 7.68 -7.55
N SER A 57 8.78 7.14 -7.09
CA SER A 57 8.63 6.61 -5.74
C SER A 57 8.87 5.11 -5.70
N MET A 58 9.28 4.60 -4.54
CA MET A 58 9.40 3.16 -4.29
C MET A 58 8.51 2.76 -3.12
N LEU A 59 7.54 1.90 -3.39
CA LEU A 59 6.70 1.28 -2.36
C LEU A 59 7.28 -0.07 -1.96
N TYR A 60 7.59 -0.21 -0.68
CA TYR A 60 7.98 -1.49 -0.10
C TYR A 60 6.74 -2.16 0.48
N VAL A 61 6.52 -3.42 0.12
CA VAL A 61 5.39 -4.24 0.58
C VAL A 61 5.95 -5.49 1.26
N ASN A 62 5.37 -5.84 2.41
CA ASN A 62 5.63 -7.12 3.05
C ASN A 62 4.52 -8.10 2.67
N ALA A 63 4.90 -9.29 2.23
CA ALA A 63 4.03 -10.46 2.14
C ALA A 63 4.37 -11.40 3.31
N TYR A 64 3.34 -11.94 3.97
CA TYR A 64 3.52 -12.76 5.16
C TYR A 64 3.90 -14.21 4.86
N ASP A 65 3.75 -14.64 3.62
CA ASP A 65 4.13 -15.96 3.14
C ASP A 65 4.62 -15.90 1.67
N SER A 66 5.29 -16.97 1.23
CA SER A 66 5.86 -17.05 -0.12
C SER A 66 4.82 -17.16 -1.23
N VAL A 67 3.64 -17.73 -0.97
CA VAL A 67 2.55 -17.86 -1.95
C VAL A 67 1.98 -16.48 -2.26
N THR A 68 1.68 -15.70 -1.22
CA THR A 68 1.23 -14.31 -1.34
C THR A 68 2.29 -13.44 -2.02
N ASN A 69 3.58 -13.63 -1.69
CA ASN A 69 4.67 -12.92 -2.35
C ASN A 69 4.69 -13.20 -3.86
N LEU A 70 4.56 -14.46 -4.26
CA LEU A 70 4.52 -14.86 -5.66
C LEU A 70 3.32 -14.24 -6.40
N GLU A 71 2.13 -14.29 -5.79
CA GLU A 71 0.90 -13.75 -6.38
C GLU A 71 0.96 -12.23 -6.55
N LEU A 72 1.46 -11.50 -5.55
CA LEU A 72 1.69 -10.06 -5.63
C LEU A 72 2.73 -9.69 -6.71
N ASN A 73 3.79 -10.50 -6.87
CA ASN A 73 4.79 -10.28 -7.90
C ASN A 73 4.23 -10.52 -9.30
N PHE A 74 3.41 -11.56 -9.48
CA PHE A 74 2.70 -11.82 -10.73
C PHE A 74 1.76 -10.67 -11.11
N GLN A 75 1.04 -10.11 -10.13
CA GLN A 75 0.10 -9.01 -10.33
C GLN A 75 0.75 -7.61 -10.28
N ARG A 76 2.08 -7.50 -10.14
CA ARG A 76 2.78 -6.25 -9.83
C ARG A 76 2.40 -5.09 -10.76
N LYS A 77 2.31 -5.34 -12.08
CA LYS A 77 1.94 -4.30 -13.06
C LYS A 77 0.54 -3.76 -12.82
N LEU A 78 -0.44 -4.65 -12.62
CA LEU A 78 -1.82 -4.28 -12.33
C LEU A 78 -1.94 -3.53 -10.99
N ILE A 79 -1.18 -3.93 -9.98
CA ILE A 79 -1.14 -3.25 -8.69
C ILE A 79 -0.63 -1.81 -8.86
N ILE A 80 0.45 -1.60 -9.62
CA ILE A 80 0.98 -0.26 -9.92
C ILE A 80 -0.09 0.60 -10.61
N GLU A 81 -0.79 0.05 -11.59
CA GLU A 81 -1.87 0.76 -12.30
C GLU A 81 -3.02 1.15 -11.37
N LYS A 82 -3.46 0.23 -10.50
CA LYS A 82 -4.50 0.53 -9.51
C LYS A 82 -4.06 1.61 -8.54
N ILE A 83 -2.83 1.56 -8.04
CA ILE A 83 -2.33 2.62 -7.15
C ILE A 83 -2.26 3.95 -7.90
N ALA A 84 -1.83 3.96 -9.16
CA ALA A 84 -1.83 5.17 -9.97
C ALA A 84 -3.22 5.79 -10.12
N ILE A 85 -4.28 4.97 -10.22
CA ILE A 85 -5.67 5.44 -10.20
C ILE A 85 -6.02 6.08 -8.84
N TYR A 86 -5.60 5.49 -7.73
CA TYR A 86 -5.85 6.04 -6.40
C TYR A 86 -5.09 7.35 -6.14
N LEU A 87 -3.86 7.49 -6.64
CA LEU A 87 -3.02 8.67 -6.43
C LEU A 87 -3.21 9.76 -7.50
N GLY A 88 -3.73 9.41 -8.66
CA GLY A 88 -3.88 10.32 -9.81
C GLY A 88 -2.62 10.51 -10.65
N TYR A 89 -1.55 9.75 -10.42
CA TYR A 89 -0.30 9.83 -11.21
C TYR A 89 0.44 8.49 -11.30
N LYS A 90 1.31 8.34 -12.31
CA LYS A 90 1.68 7.02 -12.87
C LYS A 90 2.99 6.38 -12.39
N ILE A 91 3.64 6.88 -11.33
CA ILE A 91 5.07 6.56 -11.15
C ILE A 91 5.40 6.03 -9.74
N MET A 92 5.42 4.70 -9.63
CA MET A 92 6.09 4.00 -8.53
C MET A 92 6.70 2.68 -8.97
N LYS A 93 7.78 2.27 -8.31
CA LYS A 93 8.26 0.89 -8.30
C LYS A 93 7.73 0.21 -7.04
N ILE A 94 7.40 -1.08 -7.13
CA ILE A 94 6.99 -1.88 -5.99
C ILE A 94 8.04 -2.95 -5.73
N ILE A 95 8.51 -3.02 -4.49
CA ILE A 95 9.44 -4.04 -3.99
C ILE A 95 8.69 -4.88 -2.95
N ILE A 96 8.52 -6.18 -3.23
CA ILE A 96 7.75 -7.09 -2.40
C ILE A 96 8.70 -8.05 -1.70
N ASN A 97 8.74 -7.99 -0.37
CA ASN A 97 9.59 -8.82 0.46
C ASN A 97 8.76 -9.86 1.19
N VAL A 98 9.29 -11.07 1.36
CA VAL A 98 8.71 -12.04 2.31
C VAL A 98 9.15 -11.64 3.71
N LYS A 99 8.19 -11.36 4.59
CA LYS A 99 8.43 -11.17 6.02
C LYS A 99 7.40 -12.01 6.79
N PRO A 100 7.80 -13.20 7.29
CA PRO A 100 6.88 -14.04 8.03
C PRO A 100 6.29 -13.27 9.21
N HIS A 101 4.98 -13.41 9.39
CA HIS A 101 4.27 -12.77 10.50
C HIS A 101 4.88 -13.30 11.80
N ARG A 102 5.61 -12.44 12.52
CA ARG A 102 6.01 -12.74 13.90
C ARG A 102 4.77 -12.45 14.73
N GLY A 103 4.07 -13.52 15.13
CA GLY A 103 2.96 -13.45 16.08
C GLY A 103 3.38 -12.85 17.41
#